data_AF-A0A371YQQ6-F1
#
_entry.id   AF-A0A371YQQ6-F1
#
_cell.length_a   1.000
_cell.length_b   1.000
_cell.length_c   1.000
_cell.angle_alpha   90.00
_cell.angle_beta   90.00
_cell.angle_gamma   90.00
#
_symmetry.space_group_name_H-M   'P 1'
#
loop_
_entity.id
_entity.type
_entity.pdbx_description
1 polymer ?
#
loop_
_entity_poly.entity_id
_entity_poly.type
_entity_poly.pdbx_seq_one_letter_code
_entity_poly.pdbx_strand_id
1 'polypeptide(L)'
;MFVTEKMNAISRLIEQQGFSERLHKKLEQHYVNLEATLLRAKVLREFSTSKVHYIAQSAIQEQQSSLAFLFAPFILANLNQSVIYHSPATPSVLNVLNRYYQAEQKQNLKIDDVLSALNLYLDLDENELDEVEFLYFSLLKALCRADVTQIFLITALKLDIAIIAEIEQFFRVVIHVIGTDPQDKIIAADDVNMRKLLFKNKDDQYVALCGKFATLNAQLLLCYGSYNRAQATHLVDDMFYAEHIYEKLSVYAEYMQTRLQHQASLKHVQFLA
;
A
#
# COMPACT_ATOMS: atom_id res chain seq x y z
N MET A 1 20.79 -14.37 -7.81
CA MET A 1 21.76 -13.54 -7.04
C MET A 1 22.18 -12.36 -7.90
N PHE A 2 22.26 -11.15 -7.35
CA PHE A 2 22.63 -9.95 -8.10
C PHE A 2 24.14 -9.91 -8.36
N VAL A 3 24.53 -9.36 -9.51
CA VAL A 3 25.94 -9.14 -9.85
C VAL A 3 26.51 -8.03 -8.96
N THR A 4 25.74 -6.98 -8.72
CA THR A 4 26.09 -5.92 -7.78
C THR A 4 26.01 -6.42 -6.34
N GLU A 5 27.16 -6.60 -5.70
CA GLU A 5 27.27 -7.18 -4.35
C GLU A 5 26.39 -6.48 -3.30
N LYS A 6 26.32 -5.15 -3.33
CA LYS A 6 25.51 -4.37 -2.38
C LYS A 6 24.02 -4.71 -2.45
N MET A 7 23.51 -5.19 -3.58
CA MET A 7 22.11 -5.57 -3.73
C MET A 7 21.81 -6.95 -3.12
N ASN A 8 22.83 -7.79 -2.91
CA ASN A 8 22.67 -9.07 -2.20
C ASN A 8 22.40 -8.87 -0.70
N ALA A 9 22.52 -7.65 -0.17
CA ALA A 9 22.01 -7.32 1.16
C ALA A 9 20.48 -7.49 1.24
N ILE A 10 19.74 -7.21 0.16
CA ILE A 10 18.27 -7.29 0.14
C ILE A 10 17.80 -8.68 0.55
N SER A 11 18.40 -9.75 0.04
CA SER A 11 17.98 -11.13 0.34
C SER A 11 18.25 -11.57 1.78
N ARG A 12 18.85 -10.72 2.62
CA ARG A 12 19.12 -10.97 4.04
C ARG A 12 18.20 -10.17 4.96
N LEU A 13 17.32 -9.32 4.41
CA LEU A 13 16.47 -8.38 5.17
C LEU A 13 15.59 -9.07 6.22
N ILE A 14 15.06 -10.23 5.89
CA ILE A 14 14.22 -11.03 6.80
C ILE A 14 15.10 -12.12 7.40
N GLU A 15 15.17 -12.18 8.72
CA GLU A 15 16.05 -13.10 9.44
C GLU A 15 15.83 -14.55 8.98
N GLN A 16 16.92 -15.20 8.54
CA GLN A 16 16.93 -16.62 8.13
C GLN A 16 16.04 -16.95 6.92
N GLN A 17 15.51 -15.93 6.21
CA GLN A 17 14.58 -16.11 5.10
C GLN A 17 15.01 -15.25 3.91
N GLY A 18 15.44 -15.93 2.84
CA GLY A 18 15.89 -15.29 1.59
C GLY A 18 14.87 -15.40 0.46
N PHE A 19 15.34 -15.14 -0.76
CA PHE A 19 14.50 -15.27 -1.95
C PHE A 19 14.22 -16.75 -2.27
N SER A 20 12.94 -17.12 -2.31
CA SER A 20 12.49 -18.42 -2.79
C SER A 20 12.63 -18.53 -4.31
N GLU A 21 12.58 -19.76 -4.86
CA GLU A 21 12.54 -19.96 -6.32
C GLU A 21 11.28 -19.37 -6.96
N ARG A 22 10.16 -19.41 -6.24
CA ARG A 22 8.89 -18.86 -6.71
C ARG A 22 8.93 -17.35 -6.83
N LEU A 23 9.52 -16.68 -5.84
CA LEU A 23 9.76 -15.24 -5.90
C LEU A 23 10.66 -14.88 -7.08
N HIS A 24 11.75 -15.62 -7.30
CA HIS A 24 12.63 -15.40 -8.46
C HIS A 24 11.86 -15.49 -9.78
N LYS A 25 11.06 -16.55 -9.98
CA LYS A 25 10.22 -16.72 -11.18
C LYS A 25 9.24 -15.57 -11.37
N LYS A 26 8.58 -15.11 -10.30
CA LYS A 26 7.65 -13.97 -10.38
C LYS A 26 8.38 -12.67 -10.74
N LEU A 27 9.58 -12.45 -10.20
CA LEU A 27 10.41 -11.29 -10.55
C LEU A 27 10.88 -11.33 -12.00
N GLU A 28 11.29 -12.49 -12.52
CA GLU A 28 11.70 -12.66 -13.93
C GLU A 28 10.53 -12.45 -14.90
N GLN A 29 9.31 -12.86 -14.52
CA GLN A 29 8.10 -12.58 -15.29
C GLN A 29 7.75 -11.08 -15.31
N HIS A 30 7.99 -10.38 -14.20
CA HIS A 30 7.65 -8.97 -14.07
C HIS A 30 8.72 -8.03 -14.65
N TYR A 31 9.99 -8.43 -14.60
CA TYR A 31 11.13 -7.61 -15.02
C TYR A 31 12.01 -8.37 -16.02
N VAL A 32 12.16 -7.80 -17.22
CA VAL A 32 13.13 -8.29 -18.22
C VAL A 32 14.55 -8.31 -17.65
N ASN A 33 14.91 -7.28 -16.87
CA ASN A 33 16.15 -7.24 -16.11
C ASN A 33 15.96 -6.43 -14.83
N LEU A 34 15.75 -7.13 -13.71
CA LEU A 34 15.51 -6.52 -12.40
C LEU A 34 16.68 -5.65 -11.94
N GLU A 35 17.91 -6.14 -12.08
CA GLU A 35 19.10 -5.43 -11.61
C GLU A 35 19.29 -4.10 -12.35
N ALA A 36 19.20 -4.12 -13.68
CA ALA A 36 19.30 -2.90 -14.48
C ALA A 36 18.17 -1.91 -14.15
N THR A 37 16.96 -2.40 -13.89
CA THR A 37 15.81 -1.57 -13.52
C THR A 37 16.03 -0.88 -12.16
N LEU A 38 16.49 -1.63 -11.16
CA LEU A 38 16.82 -1.11 -9.83
C LEU A 38 17.93 -0.06 -9.88
N LEU A 39 19.02 -0.33 -10.61
CA LEU A 39 20.13 0.62 -10.76
C LEU A 39 19.71 1.88 -11.52
N ARG A 40 18.90 1.73 -12.57
CA ARG A 40 18.35 2.88 -13.31
C ARG A 40 17.44 3.72 -12.42
N ALA A 41 16.53 3.09 -11.68
CA ALA A 41 15.62 3.79 -10.77
C ALA A 41 16.39 4.57 -9.71
N LYS A 42 17.43 3.97 -9.11
CA LYS A 42 18.35 4.64 -8.18
C LYS A 42 18.96 5.91 -8.77
N VAL A 43 19.47 5.85 -10.01
CA VAL A 43 20.08 7.03 -10.65
C VAL A 43 19.03 8.09 -10.95
N LEU A 44 17.89 7.70 -11.51
CA LEU A 44 16.83 8.63 -11.89
C LEU A 44 16.13 9.29 -10.69
N ARG A 45 16.15 8.64 -9.52
CA ARG A 45 15.53 9.15 -8.29
C ARG A 45 16.08 10.50 -7.84
N GLU A 46 17.36 10.78 -8.08
CA GLU A 46 17.96 12.09 -7.77
C GLU A 46 17.42 13.23 -8.64
N PHE A 47 16.90 12.90 -9.82
CA PHE A 47 16.36 13.86 -10.78
C PHE A 47 14.84 13.93 -10.74
N SER A 48 14.18 13.08 -9.93
CA SER A 48 12.73 13.06 -9.85
C SER A 48 12.20 14.31 -9.17
N THR A 49 11.33 15.04 -9.86
CA THR A 49 10.55 16.15 -9.29
C THR A 49 9.30 15.66 -8.57
N SER A 50 8.81 14.46 -8.93
CA SER A 50 7.69 13.81 -8.25
C SER A 50 8.18 13.03 -7.04
N LYS A 51 7.40 13.06 -5.96
CA LYS A 51 7.64 12.28 -4.75
C LYS A 51 6.41 11.45 -4.44
N VAL A 52 6.55 10.15 -4.61
CA VAL A 52 5.52 9.17 -4.32
C VAL A 52 5.89 8.39 -3.07
N HIS A 53 4.91 8.18 -2.20
CA HIS A 53 4.99 7.29 -1.06
C HIS A 53 4.55 5.89 -1.48
N TYR A 54 5.30 4.87 -1.11
CA TYR A 54 4.91 3.48 -1.34
C TYR A 54 4.56 2.82 -0.02
N ILE A 55 3.37 2.25 0.11
CA ILE A 55 2.96 1.48 1.29
C ILE A 55 2.86 0.03 0.86
N ALA A 56 3.71 -0.85 1.41
CA ALA A 56 3.59 -2.29 1.28
C ALA A 56 3.03 -2.86 2.57
N GLN A 57 1.84 -3.44 2.50
CA GLN A 57 1.16 -4.02 3.66
C GLN A 57 0.95 -5.52 3.49
N SER A 58 1.49 -6.31 4.42
CA SER A 58 1.24 -7.75 4.55
C SER A 58 -0.25 -8.08 4.60
N ALA A 59 -0.60 -9.33 4.29
CA ALA A 59 -1.97 -9.82 4.27
C ALA A 59 -2.76 -9.46 5.55
N ILE A 60 -3.92 -8.82 5.37
CA ILE A 60 -4.86 -8.46 6.46
C ILE A 60 -5.83 -9.62 6.68
N GLN A 61 -5.79 -10.21 7.88
CA GLN A 61 -6.73 -11.26 8.31
C GLN A 61 -8.02 -10.66 8.89
N GLU A 62 -9.08 -11.47 8.95
CA GLU A 62 -10.48 -11.06 9.16
C GLU A 62 -10.71 -10.12 10.36
N GLN A 63 -9.95 -10.28 11.45
CA GLN A 63 -10.15 -9.51 12.69
C GLN A 63 -8.95 -8.64 13.06
N GLN A 64 -7.97 -8.46 12.18
CA GLN A 64 -6.76 -7.72 12.53
C GLN A 64 -6.98 -6.21 12.50
N SER A 65 -6.50 -5.52 13.53
CA SER A 65 -6.52 -4.05 13.59
C SER A 65 -5.72 -3.40 12.47
N SER A 66 -4.78 -4.13 11.85
CA SER A 66 -4.03 -3.71 10.67
C SER A 66 -4.92 -3.35 9.48
N LEU A 67 -6.20 -3.77 9.47
CA LEU A 67 -7.22 -3.27 8.55
C LEU A 67 -7.28 -1.73 8.51
N ALA A 68 -6.94 -1.06 9.61
CA ALA A 68 -6.84 0.40 9.68
C ALA A 68 -5.99 1.00 8.55
N PHE A 69 -4.89 0.35 8.18
CA PHE A 69 -3.95 0.84 7.18
C PHE A 69 -4.46 0.73 5.74
N LEU A 70 -5.57 0.01 5.50
CA LEU A 70 -6.27 0.07 4.21
C LEU A 70 -6.78 1.49 3.91
N PHE A 71 -6.98 2.31 4.94
CA PHE A 71 -7.42 3.71 4.80
C PHE A 71 -6.27 4.71 4.63
N ALA A 72 -5.03 4.30 4.93
CA ALA A 72 -3.82 5.11 4.78
C ALA A 72 -3.69 5.81 3.41
N PRO A 73 -3.86 5.11 2.27
CA PRO A 73 -3.85 5.74 0.96
C PRO A 73 -4.77 6.96 0.83
N PHE A 74 -6.00 6.86 1.34
CA PHE A 74 -6.99 7.94 1.24
C PHE A 74 -6.66 9.11 2.17
N ILE A 75 -6.14 8.82 3.37
CA ILE A 75 -5.65 9.82 4.32
C ILE A 75 -4.51 10.63 3.67
N LEU A 76 -3.51 9.95 3.11
CA LEU A 76 -2.36 10.60 2.47
C LEU A 76 -2.78 11.39 1.23
N ALA A 77 -3.65 10.83 0.37
CA ALA A 77 -4.16 11.55 -0.80
C ALA A 77 -4.99 12.78 -0.42
N ASN A 78 -5.70 12.75 0.72
CA ASN A 78 -6.39 13.92 1.27
C ASN A 78 -5.42 15.02 1.75
N LEU A 79 -4.22 14.64 2.18
CA LEU A 79 -3.11 15.54 2.50
C LEU A 79 -2.27 15.93 1.26
N ASN A 80 -2.81 15.70 0.05
CA ASN A 80 -2.14 15.94 -1.23
C ASN A 80 -0.79 15.22 -1.37
N GLN A 81 -0.64 14.07 -0.71
CA GLN A 81 0.53 13.21 -0.88
C GLN A 81 0.21 12.14 -1.92
N SER A 82 1.06 12.02 -2.95
CA SER A 82 0.93 10.96 -3.94
C SER A 82 1.34 9.62 -3.34
N VAL A 83 0.47 8.62 -3.40
CA VAL A 83 0.68 7.33 -2.72
C VAL A 83 0.30 6.13 -3.59
N ILE A 84 1.16 5.13 -3.58
CA ILE A 84 0.86 3.77 -4.05
C ILE A 84 0.69 2.90 -2.81
N TYR A 85 -0.46 2.23 -2.70
CA TYR A 85 -0.72 1.25 -1.66
C TYR A 85 -0.76 -0.14 -2.27
N HIS A 86 0.09 -1.03 -1.79
CA HIS A 86 0.26 -2.39 -2.28
C HIS A 86 -0.02 -3.40 -1.17
N SER A 87 -0.99 -4.27 -1.39
CA SER A 87 -1.37 -5.32 -0.44
C SER A 87 -1.94 -6.54 -1.18
N PRO A 88 -1.89 -7.75 -0.62
CA PRO A 88 -2.62 -8.88 -1.17
C PRO A 88 -4.13 -8.62 -1.14
N ALA A 89 -4.85 -9.06 -2.17
CA ALA A 89 -6.31 -9.01 -2.25
C ALA A 89 -6.98 -10.04 -1.30
N THR A 90 -6.74 -9.94 0.01
CA THR A 90 -7.36 -10.84 0.99
C THR A 90 -8.87 -10.62 1.06
N PRO A 91 -9.64 -11.59 1.57
CA PRO A 91 -11.08 -11.40 1.81
C PRO A 91 -11.36 -10.13 2.62
N SER A 92 -10.61 -9.85 3.68
CA SER A 92 -10.76 -8.64 4.51
C SER A 92 -10.63 -7.34 3.70
N VAL A 93 -9.67 -7.29 2.76
CA VAL A 93 -9.46 -6.13 1.88
C VAL A 93 -10.62 -6.00 0.90
N LEU A 94 -10.98 -7.10 0.23
CA LEU A 94 -12.05 -7.12 -0.77
C LEU A 94 -13.42 -6.81 -0.14
N ASN A 95 -13.70 -7.28 1.07
CA ASN A 95 -14.96 -7.04 1.77
C ASN A 95 -15.19 -5.56 2.12
N VAL A 96 -14.12 -4.76 2.19
CA VAL A 96 -14.21 -3.30 2.31
C VAL A 96 -14.35 -2.65 0.92
N LEU A 97 -13.44 -2.96 -0.01
CA LEU A 97 -13.36 -2.26 -1.30
C LEU A 97 -14.49 -2.61 -2.27
N ASN A 98 -14.96 -3.86 -2.28
CA ASN A 98 -16.01 -4.36 -3.18
C ASN A 98 -17.40 -3.77 -2.92
N ARG A 99 -17.55 -3.03 -1.82
CA ARG A 99 -18.74 -2.22 -1.57
C ARG A 99 -18.82 -0.98 -2.46
N TYR A 100 -17.70 -0.60 -3.10
CA TYR A 100 -17.57 0.65 -3.86
C TYR A 100 -17.27 0.41 -5.35
N TYR A 101 -16.42 -0.57 -5.68
CA TYR A 101 -16.09 -0.95 -7.06
C TYR A 101 -15.60 -2.41 -7.10
N GLN A 102 -15.54 -3.03 -8.28
CA GLN A 102 -15.04 -4.42 -8.43
C GLN A 102 -13.52 -4.47 -8.26
N ALA A 103 -13.02 -4.57 -7.02
CA ALA A 103 -11.60 -4.43 -6.70
C ALA A 103 -10.76 -5.66 -7.08
N GLU A 104 -11.39 -6.83 -7.18
CA GLU A 104 -10.75 -8.06 -7.65
C GLU A 104 -10.46 -8.05 -9.16
N GLN A 105 -11.12 -7.18 -9.93
CA GLN A 105 -10.90 -7.12 -11.37
C GLN A 105 -9.63 -6.34 -11.69
N LYS A 106 -8.63 -7.07 -12.21
CA LYS A 106 -7.40 -6.46 -12.75
C LYS A 106 -7.73 -5.49 -13.87
N GLN A 107 -7.23 -4.27 -13.73
CA GLN A 107 -7.31 -3.25 -14.76
C GLN A 107 -5.94 -3.04 -15.38
N ASN A 108 -5.89 -2.98 -16.72
CA ASN A 108 -4.69 -2.50 -17.42
C ASN A 108 -4.64 -0.97 -17.36
N LEU A 109 -4.43 -0.41 -16.17
CA LEU A 109 -4.25 1.02 -15.96
C LEU A 109 -2.76 1.37 -15.92
N LYS A 110 -2.44 2.53 -16.48
CA LYS A 110 -1.13 3.14 -16.26
C LYS A 110 -1.16 3.81 -14.90
N ILE A 111 -0.33 3.33 -13.98
CA ILE A 111 -0.24 3.82 -12.61
C ILE A 111 -0.06 5.35 -12.58
N ASP A 112 0.79 5.89 -13.45
CA ASP A 112 1.10 7.32 -13.49
C ASP A 112 -0.10 8.20 -13.91
N ASP A 113 -0.99 7.68 -14.75
CA ASP A 113 -2.23 8.37 -15.12
C ASP A 113 -3.20 8.43 -13.93
N VAL A 114 -3.26 7.37 -13.12
CA VAL A 114 -4.12 7.36 -11.92
C VAL A 114 -3.54 8.25 -10.83
N LEU A 115 -2.22 8.17 -10.59
CA LEU A 115 -1.53 9.02 -9.61
C LEU A 115 -1.67 10.50 -9.97
N SER A 116 -1.50 10.89 -11.23
CA SER A 116 -1.66 12.28 -11.65
C SER A 116 -3.10 12.80 -11.49
N ALA A 117 -4.11 11.93 -11.61
CA ALA A 117 -5.50 12.30 -11.44
C ALA A 117 -5.95 12.34 -9.97
N LEU A 118 -5.48 11.40 -9.14
CA LEU A 118 -6.07 11.13 -7.82
C LEU A 118 -5.08 11.22 -6.65
N ASN A 119 -3.78 11.36 -6.92
CA ASN A 119 -2.69 11.19 -5.95
C ASN A 119 -2.70 9.80 -5.26
N LEU A 120 -3.39 8.82 -5.85
CA LEU A 120 -3.62 7.53 -5.22
C LEU A 120 -3.68 6.40 -6.26
N TYR A 121 -3.00 5.30 -5.98
CA TYR A 121 -3.17 4.03 -6.68
C TYR A 121 -3.21 2.86 -5.69
N LEU A 122 -4.25 2.03 -5.77
CA LEU A 122 -4.33 0.77 -5.04
C LEU A 122 -3.88 -0.37 -5.95
N ASP A 123 -2.80 -1.02 -5.55
CA ASP A 123 -2.20 -2.17 -6.20
C ASP A 123 -2.54 -3.41 -5.38
N LEU A 124 -3.50 -4.20 -5.85
CA LEU A 124 -3.92 -5.42 -5.14
C LEU A 124 -3.33 -6.63 -5.85
N ASP A 125 -2.41 -7.32 -5.19
CA ASP A 125 -1.80 -8.53 -5.75
C ASP A 125 -2.76 -9.72 -5.56
N GLU A 126 -2.80 -10.60 -6.57
CA GLU A 126 -3.42 -11.91 -6.37
C GLU A 126 -2.65 -12.61 -5.24
N ASN A 127 -3.39 -13.10 -4.23
CA ASN A 127 -2.86 -13.62 -2.96
C ASN A 127 -2.13 -14.97 -3.14
N GLU A 128 -1.19 -15.01 -4.06
CA GLU A 128 -0.43 -16.17 -4.47
C GLU A 128 0.86 -16.31 -3.66
N LEU A 129 1.55 -15.19 -3.41
CA LEU A 129 2.80 -15.15 -2.65
C LEU A 129 2.53 -15.37 -1.16
N ASP A 130 3.44 -16.06 -0.48
CA ASP A 130 3.44 -16.02 0.99
C ASP A 130 3.86 -14.63 1.51
N GLU A 131 3.78 -14.43 2.82
CA GLU A 131 4.06 -13.11 3.42
C GLU A 131 5.48 -12.60 3.14
N VAL A 132 6.46 -13.51 3.15
CA VAL A 132 7.89 -13.20 2.97
C VAL A 132 8.17 -12.85 1.53
N GLU A 133 7.68 -13.69 0.62
CA GLU A 133 7.75 -13.47 -0.81
C GLU A 133 7.06 -12.15 -1.20
N PHE A 134 5.88 -11.89 -0.64
CA PHE A 134 5.13 -10.65 -0.88
C PHE A 134 5.94 -9.43 -0.42
N LEU A 135 6.51 -9.45 0.79
CA LEU A 135 7.25 -8.30 1.31
C LEU A 135 8.49 -8.01 0.43
N TYR A 136 9.25 -9.04 0.06
CA TYR A 136 10.37 -8.89 -0.86
C TYR A 136 9.95 -8.36 -2.23
N PHE A 137 8.91 -8.94 -2.82
CA PHE A 137 8.38 -8.51 -4.12
C PHE A 137 7.96 -7.04 -4.08
N SER A 138 7.23 -6.64 -3.04
CA SER A 138 6.75 -5.27 -2.83
C SER A 138 7.88 -4.28 -2.65
N LEU A 139 8.89 -4.61 -1.84
CA LEU A 139 10.07 -3.77 -1.66
C LEU A 139 10.83 -3.58 -2.98
N LEU A 140 11.09 -4.67 -3.71
CA LEU A 140 11.78 -4.60 -5.00
C LEU A 140 10.97 -3.79 -6.03
N LYS A 141 9.64 -3.93 -6.03
CA LYS A 141 8.73 -3.15 -6.88
C LYS A 141 8.78 -1.66 -6.56
N ALA A 142 8.77 -1.29 -5.27
CA ALA A 142 8.96 0.09 -4.83
C ALA A 142 10.33 0.65 -5.24
N LEU A 143 11.41 -0.13 -5.04
CA LEU A 143 12.78 0.30 -5.37
C LEU A 143 13.00 0.46 -6.88
N CYS A 144 12.24 -0.23 -7.73
CA CYS A 144 12.25 -0.07 -9.19
C CYS A 144 11.59 1.22 -9.68
N ARG A 145 10.88 1.95 -8.82
CA ARG A 145 10.27 3.24 -9.17
C ARG A 145 11.17 4.41 -8.81
N ALA A 146 11.52 5.24 -9.80
CA ALA A 146 12.40 6.39 -9.59
C ALA A 146 11.72 7.53 -8.82
N ASP A 147 10.39 7.64 -8.86
CA ASP A 147 9.62 8.66 -8.16
C ASP A 147 9.32 8.31 -6.69
N VAL A 148 9.60 7.08 -6.26
CA VAL A 148 9.44 6.65 -4.88
C VAL A 148 10.62 7.11 -4.04
N THR A 149 10.34 7.88 -2.99
CA THR A 149 11.35 8.36 -2.02
C THR A 149 11.16 7.84 -0.60
N GLN A 150 9.95 7.38 -0.29
CA GLN A 150 9.55 6.89 1.03
C GLN A 150 8.81 5.57 0.84
N ILE A 151 9.18 4.56 1.63
CA ILE A 151 8.57 3.23 1.60
C ILE A 151 8.13 2.89 3.02
N PHE A 152 6.87 2.50 3.19
CA PHE A 152 6.34 2.00 4.45
C PHE A 152 6.16 0.49 4.33
N LEU A 153 6.80 -0.27 5.21
CA LEU A 153 6.65 -1.72 5.32
C LEU A 153 5.79 -2.01 6.55
N ILE A 154 4.54 -2.40 6.32
CA ILE A 154 3.56 -2.71 7.36
C ILE A 154 3.44 -4.23 7.47
N THR A 155 4.07 -4.82 8.49
CA THR A 155 4.23 -6.27 8.60
C THR A 155 4.44 -6.75 10.05
N ALA A 156 4.13 -8.02 10.32
CA ALA A 156 4.48 -8.70 11.56
C ALA A 156 5.88 -9.34 11.50
N LEU A 157 6.50 -9.40 10.32
CA LEU A 157 7.82 -9.97 10.11
C LEU A 157 8.90 -9.15 10.84
N LYS A 158 9.90 -9.84 11.37
CA LYS A 158 11.09 -9.21 11.94
C LYS A 158 12.06 -8.87 10.83
N LEU A 159 12.30 -7.57 10.65
CA LEU A 159 13.23 -7.06 9.65
C LEU A 159 14.53 -6.62 10.33
N ASP A 160 15.65 -6.93 9.69
CA ASP A 160 16.97 -6.48 10.13
C ASP A 160 17.15 -5.00 9.81
N ILE A 161 17.17 -4.17 10.86
CA ILE A 161 17.28 -2.72 10.76
C ILE A 161 18.64 -2.28 10.17
N ALA A 162 19.72 -3.03 10.39
CA ALA A 162 21.01 -2.71 9.80
C ALA A 162 20.97 -2.90 8.28
N ILE A 163 20.32 -3.96 7.81
CA ILE A 163 20.11 -4.19 6.37
C ILE A 163 19.19 -3.15 5.77
N ILE A 164 18.15 -2.72 6.48
CA ILE A 164 17.31 -1.59 6.03
C ILE A 164 18.17 -0.35 5.80
N ALA A 165 19.03 0.02 6.74
CA ALA A 165 19.90 1.18 6.59
C ALA A 165 20.86 1.04 5.39
N GLU A 166 21.39 -0.17 5.12
CA GLU A 166 22.20 -0.43 3.92
C GLU A 166 21.39 -0.21 2.64
N ILE A 167 20.14 -0.69 2.59
CA ILE A 167 19.24 -0.54 1.44
C ILE A 167 18.87 0.93 1.24
N GLU A 168 18.48 1.65 2.30
CA GLU A 168 18.17 3.08 2.28
C GLU A 168 19.34 3.89 1.71
N GLN A 169 20.54 3.68 2.26
CA GLN A 169 21.75 4.37 1.81
C GLN A 169 22.06 4.06 0.34
N PHE A 170 21.96 2.78 -0.06
CA PHE A 170 22.31 2.39 -1.42
C PHE A 170 21.31 2.90 -2.44
N PHE A 171 20.01 2.82 -2.17
CA PHE A 171 18.94 3.21 -3.10
C PHE A 171 18.49 4.66 -2.96
N ARG A 172 18.93 5.38 -1.92
CA ARG A 172 18.53 6.77 -1.64
C ARG A 172 17.02 6.90 -1.45
N VAL A 173 16.49 6.01 -0.63
CA VAL A 173 15.09 6.01 -0.17
C VAL A 173 15.10 6.02 1.35
N VAL A 174 13.95 6.35 1.96
CA VAL A 174 13.71 6.14 3.38
C VAL A 174 12.67 5.04 3.55
N ILE A 175 12.93 4.10 4.44
CA ILE A 175 12.10 2.93 4.71
C ILE A 175 11.63 2.99 6.16
N HIS A 176 10.33 3.13 6.35
CA HIS A 176 9.68 3.09 7.67
C HIS A 176 9.08 1.71 7.90
N VAL A 177 9.45 1.07 9.00
CA VAL A 177 8.86 -0.21 9.41
C VAL A 177 7.77 0.05 10.44
N ILE A 178 6.56 -0.42 10.15
CA ILE A 178 5.42 -0.37 11.06
C ILE A 178 5.06 -1.81 11.42
N GLY A 179 5.36 -2.20 12.66
CA GLY A 179 5.04 -3.52 13.18
C GLY A 179 3.54 -3.71 13.36
N THR A 180 3.02 -4.84 12.91
CA THR A 180 1.64 -5.28 13.19
C THR A 180 1.61 -6.42 14.19
N ASP A 181 0.63 -6.43 15.09
CA ASP A 181 0.38 -7.54 16.00
C ASP A 181 -0.82 -8.37 15.51
N PRO A 182 -0.63 -9.62 15.06
CA PRO A 182 -1.72 -10.50 14.65
C PRO A 182 -2.75 -10.79 15.75
N GLN A 183 -2.41 -10.59 17.03
CA GLN A 183 -3.30 -10.76 18.18
C GLN A 183 -4.09 -9.49 18.51
N ASP A 184 -3.74 -8.34 17.92
CA ASP A 184 -4.48 -7.11 18.13
C ASP A 184 -5.77 -7.09 17.31
N LYS A 185 -6.86 -7.52 17.95
CA LYS A 185 -8.13 -7.77 17.27
C LYS A 185 -9.07 -6.57 17.23
N ILE A 186 -9.96 -6.59 16.25
CA ILE A 186 -11.13 -5.74 16.08
C ILE A 186 -12.34 -6.62 15.71
N ILE A 187 -13.50 -6.01 15.47
CA ILE A 187 -14.64 -6.70 14.83
C ILE A 187 -14.21 -7.27 13.48
N ALA A 188 -14.84 -8.37 13.06
CA ALA A 188 -14.56 -8.96 11.75
C ALA A 188 -14.77 -7.95 10.61
N ALA A 189 -13.90 -7.97 9.61
CA ALA A 189 -13.90 -7.04 8.48
C ALA A 189 -15.26 -7.02 7.76
N ASP A 190 -15.91 -8.17 7.67
CA ASP A 190 -17.21 -8.37 7.03
C ASP A 190 -18.33 -7.65 7.79
N ASP A 191 -18.22 -7.64 9.12
CA ASP A 191 -19.16 -7.01 10.05
C ASP A 191 -18.91 -5.50 10.22
N VAL A 192 -17.83 -4.94 9.67
CA VAL A 192 -17.56 -3.51 9.72
C VAL A 192 -18.66 -2.75 8.95
N ASN A 193 -19.41 -1.94 9.69
CA ASN A 193 -20.38 -1.02 9.13
C ASN A 193 -19.67 0.22 8.62
N MET A 194 -19.38 0.26 7.32
CA MET A 194 -18.68 1.37 6.66
C MET A 194 -19.39 2.72 6.83
N ARG A 195 -20.73 2.73 6.91
CA ARG A 195 -21.48 3.97 7.16
C ARG A 195 -21.23 4.51 8.55
N LYS A 196 -21.18 3.65 9.57
CA LYS A 196 -20.79 4.08 10.93
C LYS A 196 -19.31 4.45 10.97
N LEU A 197 -18.43 3.71 10.30
CA LEU A 197 -17.00 3.98 10.33
C LEU A 197 -16.64 5.35 9.70
N LEU A 198 -17.24 5.69 8.56
CA LEU A 198 -16.79 6.84 7.74
C LEU A 198 -17.68 8.09 7.81
N PHE A 199 -18.80 8.05 8.56
CA PHE A 199 -19.72 9.20 8.69
C PHE A 199 -19.88 9.65 10.14
N LYS A 200 -20.42 10.86 10.35
CA LYS A 200 -20.52 11.51 11.66
C LYS A 200 -21.26 10.72 12.75
N ASN A 201 -22.32 10.01 12.38
CA ASN A 201 -23.17 9.31 13.34
C ASN A 201 -22.57 7.95 13.75
N LYS A 202 -21.94 7.91 14.93
CA LYS A 202 -21.28 6.73 15.50
C LYS A 202 -21.87 6.36 16.85
N ASP A 203 -21.90 5.06 17.13
CA ASP A 203 -22.08 4.56 18.50
C ASP A 203 -20.72 4.38 19.18
N ASP A 204 -20.72 4.06 20.48
CA ASP A 204 -19.49 3.93 21.29
C ASP A 204 -18.49 2.91 20.70
N GLN A 205 -18.98 1.86 20.05
CA GLN A 205 -18.12 0.86 19.41
C GLN A 205 -17.36 1.46 18.23
N TYR A 206 -18.02 2.24 17.38
CA TYR A 206 -17.38 2.87 16.22
C TYR A 206 -16.55 4.10 16.59
N VAL A 207 -16.88 4.81 17.67
CA VAL A 207 -16.00 5.83 18.26
C VAL A 207 -14.68 5.20 18.70
N ALA A 208 -14.72 4.09 19.44
CA ALA A 208 -13.52 3.37 19.86
C ALA A 208 -12.72 2.81 18.67
N LEU A 209 -13.41 2.27 17.66
CA LEU A 209 -12.77 1.75 16.45
C LEU A 209 -12.05 2.85 15.66
N CYS A 210 -12.67 4.04 15.51
CA CYS A 210 -12.04 5.17 14.84
C CYS A 210 -10.82 5.68 15.62
N GLY A 211 -10.92 5.82 16.95
CA GLY A 211 -9.77 6.19 17.77
C GLY A 211 -8.60 5.21 17.63
N LYS A 212 -8.89 3.91 17.53
CA LYS A 212 -7.88 2.88 17.25
C LYS A 212 -7.28 3.03 15.85
N PHE A 213 -8.11 3.18 14.82
CA PHE A 213 -7.65 3.35 13.44
C PHE A 213 -6.85 4.63 13.23
N ALA A 214 -7.24 5.72 13.89
CA ALA A 214 -6.54 6.99 13.89
C ALA A 214 -5.17 6.86 14.56
N THR A 215 -5.09 6.17 15.70
CA THR A 215 -3.81 5.92 16.38
C THR A 215 -2.86 5.08 15.53
N LEU A 216 -3.36 4.05 14.84
CA LEU A 216 -2.55 3.23 13.96
C LEU A 216 -2.03 4.04 12.76
N ASN A 217 -2.93 4.71 12.04
CA ASN A 217 -2.58 5.50 10.86
C ASN A 217 -1.70 6.72 11.19
N ALA A 218 -1.78 7.28 12.40
CA ALA A 218 -0.91 8.37 12.83
C ALA A 218 0.58 8.02 12.71
N GLN A 219 0.95 6.73 12.78
CA GLN A 219 2.34 6.28 12.59
C GLN A 219 2.91 6.66 11.23
N LEU A 220 2.07 6.67 10.18
CA LEU A 220 2.44 7.12 8.84
C LEU A 220 2.68 8.63 8.78
N LEU A 221 2.02 9.40 9.64
CA LEU A 221 2.11 10.86 9.63
C LEU A 221 3.30 11.38 10.46
N LEU A 222 3.78 10.57 11.42
CA LEU A 222 4.90 10.94 12.27
C LEU A 222 6.22 11.06 11.49
N CYS A 223 6.36 10.39 10.35
CA CYS A 223 7.58 10.48 9.53
C CYS A 223 7.79 11.86 8.88
N TYR A 224 6.74 12.68 8.77
CA TYR A 224 6.82 14.01 8.15
C TYR A 224 7.38 15.08 9.09
N GLY A 225 7.65 14.76 10.36
CA GLY A 225 8.24 15.68 11.36
C GLY A 225 7.39 16.92 11.70
N SER A 226 6.22 17.06 11.06
CA SER A 226 5.35 18.23 11.17
C SER A 226 4.28 18.10 12.25
N TYR A 227 4.11 16.88 12.78
CA TYR A 227 3.10 16.54 13.78
C TYR A 227 3.72 15.76 14.92
N ASN A 228 3.34 16.09 16.14
CA ASN A 228 3.49 15.15 17.25
C ASN A 228 2.39 14.07 17.18
N ARG A 229 2.51 13.02 18.00
CA ARG A 229 1.55 11.90 17.99
C ARG A 229 0.11 12.33 18.24
N ALA A 230 -0.15 13.22 19.20
CA ALA A 230 -1.50 13.67 19.49
C ALA A 230 -2.12 14.43 18.31
N GLN A 231 -1.34 15.30 17.67
CA GLN A 231 -1.77 16.05 16.48
C GLN A 231 -2.04 15.11 15.29
N ALA A 232 -1.15 14.15 15.04
CA ALA A 232 -1.32 13.18 13.97
C ALA A 232 -2.56 12.30 14.20
N THR A 233 -2.77 11.80 15.42
CA THR A 233 -3.97 11.02 15.76
C THR A 233 -5.23 11.85 15.59
N HIS A 234 -5.27 13.07 16.13
CA HIS A 234 -6.45 13.94 16.02
C HIS A 234 -6.77 14.27 14.55
N LEU A 235 -5.75 14.58 13.75
CA LEU A 235 -5.93 14.86 12.32
C LEU A 235 -6.53 13.66 11.58
N VAL A 236 -6.05 12.44 11.84
CA VAL A 236 -6.63 11.25 11.22
C VAL A 236 -8.04 10.98 11.73
N ASP A 237 -8.29 11.12 13.03
CA ASP A 237 -9.60 10.92 13.62
C ASP A 237 -10.63 11.88 12.98
N ASP A 238 -10.29 13.17 12.85
CA ASP A 238 -11.10 14.16 12.16
C ASP A 238 -11.45 13.73 10.73
N MET A 239 -10.54 13.09 9.99
CA MET A 239 -10.84 12.60 8.64
C MET A 239 -11.85 11.44 8.61
N PHE A 240 -11.93 10.62 9.66
CA PHE A 240 -12.97 9.60 9.83
C PHE A 240 -14.33 10.19 10.26
N TYR A 241 -14.36 11.41 10.82
CA TYR A 241 -15.60 12.11 11.19
C TYR A 241 -16.09 13.09 10.12
N ALA A 242 -15.19 13.71 9.36
CA ALA A 242 -15.50 14.73 8.37
C ALA A 242 -15.83 14.16 6.98
N GLU A 243 -16.04 12.85 6.86
CA GLU A 243 -16.36 12.15 5.59
C GLU A 243 -15.25 12.24 4.52
N HIS A 244 -14.11 12.88 4.80
CA HIS A 244 -13.00 13.04 3.86
C HIS A 244 -12.48 11.71 3.30
N ILE A 245 -12.35 10.68 4.15
CA ILE A 245 -11.92 9.34 3.71
C ILE A 245 -12.96 8.74 2.77
N TYR A 246 -14.25 8.87 3.11
CA TYR A 246 -15.35 8.39 2.27
C TYR A 246 -15.35 9.10 0.92
N GLU A 247 -15.26 10.42 0.88
CA GLU A 247 -15.25 11.21 -0.35
C GLU A 247 -14.10 10.76 -1.28
N LYS A 248 -12.88 10.63 -0.75
CA LYS A 248 -11.73 10.16 -1.53
C LYS A 248 -11.91 8.73 -2.04
N LEU A 249 -12.43 7.83 -1.21
CA LEU A 249 -12.72 6.45 -1.59
C LEU A 249 -13.80 6.38 -2.68
N SER A 250 -14.87 7.18 -2.56
CA SER A 250 -15.95 7.24 -3.54
C SER A 250 -15.46 7.77 -4.89
N VAL A 251 -14.68 8.85 -4.91
CA VAL A 251 -14.09 9.38 -6.16
C VAL A 251 -13.16 8.35 -6.81
N TYR A 252 -12.31 7.69 -6.02
CA TYR A 252 -11.44 6.63 -6.52
C TYR A 252 -12.26 5.48 -7.11
N ALA A 253 -13.27 5.02 -6.40
CA ALA A 253 -14.14 3.93 -6.84
C ALA A 253 -14.89 4.26 -8.13
N GLU A 254 -15.44 5.47 -8.25
CA GLU A 254 -16.12 5.93 -9.47
C GLU A 254 -15.17 5.94 -10.67
N TYR A 255 -13.96 6.46 -10.48
CA TYR A 255 -12.91 6.45 -11.50
C TYR A 255 -12.60 5.02 -11.94
N MET A 256 -12.35 4.12 -11.00
CA MET A 256 -12.02 2.72 -11.27
C MET A 256 -13.17 1.98 -11.97
N GLN A 257 -14.42 2.19 -11.53
CA GLN A 257 -15.59 1.55 -12.11
C GLN A 257 -15.86 2.02 -13.55
N THR A 258 -15.67 3.32 -13.81
CA THR A 258 -15.77 3.90 -15.16
C THR A 258 -14.75 3.27 -16.10
N ARG A 259 -13.50 3.08 -15.63
CA ARG A 259 -12.45 2.43 -16.41
C ARG A 259 -12.77 0.96 -16.72
N LEU A 260 -13.35 0.22 -15.77
CA LEU A 260 -13.81 -1.17 -16.00
C LEU A 260 -14.89 -1.23 -17.08
N GLN A 261 -15.90 -0.36 -16.99
CA GLN A 261 -17.02 -0.33 -17.94
C GLN A 261 -16.55 0.01 -19.36
N HIS A 262 -15.61 0.94 -19.51
CA HIS A 262 -15.01 1.25 -20.81
C HIS A 262 -14.23 0.07 -21.40
N GLN A 263 -13.43 -0.63 -20.60
CA GLN A 263 -12.69 -1.81 -21.07
C GLN A 263 -13.64 -2.95 -21.47
N ALA A 264 -14.69 -3.20 -20.70
CA ALA A 264 -15.70 -4.20 -21.04
C ALA A 264 -16.43 -3.86 -22.35
N SER A 265 -16.78 -2.58 -22.54
CA SER A 265 -17.43 -2.10 -23.76
C SER A 265 -16.53 -2.25 -24.99
N LEU A 266 -15.24 -1.91 -24.88
CA LEU A 266 -14.27 -2.09 -25.97
C LEU A 266 -14.09 -3.56 -26.36
N LYS A 267 -14.03 -4.47 -25.38
CA LYS A 267 -13.99 -5.92 -25.65
C LYS A 267 -15.25 -6.42 -26.36
N HIS A 268 -16.42 -5.88 -26.00
CA HIS A 268 -17.68 -6.26 -26.63
C HIS A 268 -17.75 -5.81 -28.10
N VAL A 269 -17.27 -4.60 -28.40
CA VAL A 269 -17.21 -4.09 -29.79
C VAL A 269 -16.21 -4.87 -30.64
N GLN A 270 -15.06 -5.28 -30.08
CA GLN A 270 -14.09 -6.12 -30.79
C GLN A 270 -14.58 -7.55 -31.03
N PHE A 271 -15.50 -8.06 -30.22
CA PHE A 271 -16.09 -9.40 -30.42
C PHE A 271 -17.19 -9.42 -31.49
N LEU A 272 -17.76 -8.25 -31.82
CA LEU A 272 -18.83 -8.10 -32.81
C LEU A 272 -18.33 -7.61 -34.19
N ALA A 273 -17.02 -7.39 -34.34
CA ALA A 273 -16.35 -7.00 -35.58
C ALA A 273 -15.57 -8.18 -36.17
#